data_AF-A0A8V0X9B0-F1
#
_entry.id   AF-A0A8V0X9B0-F1
#
_cell.length_a   1.000
_cell.length_b   1.000
_cell.length_c   1.000
_cell.angle_alpha   90.00
_cell.angle_beta   90.00
_cell.angle_gamma   90.00
#
_symmetry.space_group_name_H-M   'P 1'
#
loop_
_entity.id
_entity.type
_entity.pdbx_description
1 polymer ?
#
loop_
_entity_poly.entity_id
_entity_poly.type
_entity_poly.pdbx_seq_one_letter_code
_entity_poly.pdbx_strand_id
1 'polypeptide(L)'
;MAELLLGQHCGVPDCRQLDFLPFVCDGCSGVFCLQHRSRDAHGCSEVNIRNNSVKPDQHRSYLCSYKDCQAKELLPVLCPYCEKHFCLRHRHQSDHECEKLDTPKPRMAATQQLVKDIIDSKKNEDIKSKKRKGARNSETAAKVALMKLKMHACGDKSLPQ
;
A
#
# COMPACT_ATOMS: atom_id res chain seq x y z
N MET A 1 -34.03 8.51 -1.61
CA MET A 1 -33.18 7.80 -2.58
C MET A 1 -32.45 8.86 -3.36
N ALA A 2 -31.14 9.01 -3.16
CA ALA A 2 -30.35 9.94 -3.96
C ALA A 2 -29.98 9.22 -5.25
N GLU A 3 -30.74 9.46 -6.32
CA GLU A 3 -30.32 9.05 -7.66
C GLU A 3 -29.14 9.94 -8.05
N LEU A 4 -27.93 9.40 -7.85
CA LEU A 4 -26.70 10.05 -8.27
C LEU A 4 -26.60 9.88 -9.79
N LEU A 5 -26.98 10.90 -10.55
CA LEU A 5 -26.81 10.94 -12.01
C LEU A 5 -25.31 10.95 -12.33
N LEU A 6 -24.73 9.76 -12.43
CA LEU A 6 -23.33 9.56 -12.77
C LEU A 6 -23.18 9.47 -14.28
N GLY A 7 -22.32 10.33 -14.84
CA GLY A 7 -21.99 10.35 -16.26
C GLY A 7 -22.71 11.44 -17.06
N GLN A 8 -22.21 11.68 -18.28
CA GLN A 8 -22.73 12.66 -19.22
C GLN A 8 -22.91 12.01 -20.59
N HIS A 9 -23.97 12.41 -21.30
CA HIS A 9 -24.18 11.98 -22.67
C HIS A 9 -23.23 12.70 -23.62
N CYS A 10 -22.83 12.00 -24.69
CA CYS A 10 -22.12 12.62 -25.79
C CYS A 10 -22.98 13.70 -26.48
N GLY A 11 -22.39 14.85 -26.79
CA GLY A 11 -23.05 15.95 -27.49
C GLY A 11 -23.24 15.74 -29.00
N VAL A 12 -22.73 14.64 -29.57
CA VAL A 12 -23.01 14.29 -30.98
C VAL A 12 -24.44 13.76 -31.05
N PRO A 13 -25.32 14.33 -31.89
CA PRO A 13 -26.76 14.01 -31.89
C PRO A 13 -27.05 12.52 -32.17
N ASP A 14 -26.22 11.89 -32.98
CA ASP A 14 -26.35 10.46 -33.33
C ASP A 14 -25.70 9.55 -32.28
N CYS A 15 -24.87 10.09 -31.38
CA CYS A 15 -24.20 9.35 -30.33
C CYS A 15 -24.93 9.50 -29.00
N ARG A 16 -25.75 8.51 -28.65
CA ARG A 16 -26.47 8.49 -27.36
C ARG A 16 -25.65 7.87 -26.21
N GLN A 17 -24.34 7.74 -26.39
CA GLN A 17 -23.46 7.10 -25.41
C GLN A 17 -23.42 7.91 -24.12
N LEU A 18 -23.68 7.24 -22.99
CA LEU A 18 -23.35 7.72 -21.65
C LEU A 18 -21.91 7.34 -21.32
N ASP A 19 -21.11 8.34 -20.97
CA ASP A 19 -19.73 8.14 -20.51
C ASP A 19 -19.58 8.72 -19.10
N PHE A 20 -18.87 7.99 -18.24
CA PHE A 20 -18.63 8.42 -16.86
C PHE A 20 -17.45 9.39 -16.77
N LEU A 21 -16.60 9.41 -17.80
CA LEU A 21 -15.53 10.39 -17.94
C LEU A 21 -15.97 11.45 -18.97
N PRO A 22 -16.26 12.69 -18.54
CA PRO A 22 -16.61 13.75 -19.47
C PRO A 22 -15.37 14.19 -20.25
N PHE A 23 -15.33 13.93 -21.56
CA PHE A 23 -14.30 14.50 -22.45
C PHE A 23 -14.78 15.85 -22.97
N VAL A 24 -14.27 16.93 -22.39
CA VAL A 24 -14.58 18.30 -22.82
C VAL A 24 -13.63 18.69 -23.96
N CYS A 25 -14.18 19.15 -25.09
CA CYS A 25 -13.36 19.66 -26.19
C CYS A 25 -12.82 21.07 -25.89
N ASP A 26 -11.51 21.31 -25.98
CA ASP A 26 -10.96 22.67 -25.73
C ASP A 26 -11.28 23.70 -26.82
N GLY A 27 -11.93 23.30 -27.92
CA GLY A 27 -12.41 24.19 -28.97
C GLY A 27 -13.83 24.65 -28.69
N CYS A 28 -14.79 23.74 -28.92
CA CYS A 28 -16.22 24.03 -28.79
C CYS A 28 -16.79 23.89 -27.36
N SER A 29 -15.98 23.47 -26.38
CA SER A 29 -16.38 23.20 -24.98
C SER A 29 -17.50 22.15 -24.81
N GLY A 30 -17.83 21.40 -25.86
CA GLY A 30 -18.80 20.32 -25.81
C GLY A 30 -18.26 19.09 -25.06
N VAL A 31 -19.17 18.34 -24.43
CA VAL A 31 -18.87 17.07 -23.74
C VAL A 31 -19.12 15.90 -24.69
N PHE A 32 -18.14 15.02 -24.84
CA PHE A 32 -18.20 13.88 -25.75
C PHE A 32 -17.78 12.59 -25.06
N CYS A 33 -18.12 11.45 -25.66
CA CYS A 33 -17.62 10.14 -25.22
C CYS A 33 -16.23 9.86 -25.80
N LEU A 34 -15.60 8.74 -25.40
CA LEU A 34 -14.27 8.35 -25.86
C LEU A 34 -14.12 8.34 -27.41
N GLN A 35 -15.17 7.93 -28.14
CA GLN A 35 -15.15 7.85 -29.61
C GLN A 35 -15.21 9.23 -30.30
N HIS A 36 -15.86 10.20 -29.65
CA HIS A 36 -16.08 11.54 -30.20
C HIS A 36 -15.20 12.62 -29.54
N ARG A 37 -14.19 12.21 -28.75
CA ARG A 37 -13.31 13.15 -28.03
C ARG A 37 -12.40 13.99 -28.94
N SER A 38 -12.04 13.50 -30.11
CA SER A 38 -11.18 14.23 -31.06
C SER A 38 -12.00 15.26 -31.83
N ARG A 39 -11.35 16.37 -32.23
CA ARG A 39 -12.02 17.44 -33.00
C ARG A 39 -12.66 16.91 -34.29
N ASP A 40 -11.97 15.99 -34.97
CA ASP A 40 -12.46 15.41 -36.22
C ASP A 40 -13.68 14.50 -36.02
N ALA A 41 -13.72 13.74 -34.92
CA ALA A 41 -14.77 12.75 -34.67
C ALA A 41 -16.14 13.39 -34.38
N HIS A 42 -16.19 14.60 -33.82
CA HIS A 42 -17.44 15.32 -33.59
C HIS A 42 -17.65 16.52 -34.52
N GLY A 43 -16.79 16.70 -35.54
CA GLY A 43 -16.89 17.82 -36.47
C GLY A 43 -16.79 19.19 -35.79
N CYS A 44 -15.76 19.40 -34.97
CA CYS A 44 -15.58 20.63 -34.18
C CYS A 44 -15.64 21.89 -35.05
N SER A 45 -16.53 22.83 -34.70
CA SER A 45 -16.70 24.12 -35.38
C SER A 45 -15.51 25.07 -35.18
N GLU A 46 -14.80 24.91 -34.08
CA GLU A 46 -13.66 25.75 -33.68
C GLU A 46 -12.34 25.08 -34.07
N VAL A 47 -11.78 25.45 -35.23
CA VAL A 47 -10.42 25.07 -35.66
C VAL A 47 -9.40 26.01 -35.02
N ASN A 48 -9.31 25.99 -33.69
CA ASN A 48 -8.25 26.72 -33.01
C ASN A 48 -6.97 25.87 -33.10
N ILE A 49 -6.10 26.18 -34.09
CA ILE A 49 -4.70 25.73 -34.14
C ILE A 49 -3.96 26.42 -33.00
N ARG A 50 -4.30 26.10 -31.76
CA ARG A 50 -3.41 26.38 -30.65
C ARG A 50 -2.32 25.34 -30.80
N ASN A 51 -1.24 25.76 -31.46
CA ASN A 51 0.05 25.09 -31.36
C ASN A 51 0.19 24.69 -29.90
N ASN A 52 0.09 23.38 -29.66
CA ASN A 52 0.27 22.80 -28.36
C ASN A 52 1.77 22.97 -28.09
N SER A 53 2.17 24.17 -27.67
CA SER A 53 3.37 24.33 -26.88
C SER A 53 3.08 23.52 -25.64
N VAL A 54 3.37 22.22 -25.75
CA VAL A 54 3.53 21.31 -24.62
C VAL A 54 4.50 22.07 -23.74
N LYS A 55 3.98 22.79 -22.75
CA LYS A 55 4.83 23.34 -21.70
C LYS A 55 5.59 22.12 -21.23
N PRO A 56 6.93 22.09 -21.34
CA PRO A 56 7.68 20.91 -20.98
C PRO A 56 7.23 20.57 -19.58
N ASP A 57 6.61 19.41 -19.46
CA ASP A 57 6.04 18.91 -18.23
C ASP A 57 7.14 19.07 -17.19
N GLN A 58 6.98 20.04 -16.28
CA GLN A 58 7.93 20.27 -15.19
C GLN A 58 7.66 19.17 -14.17
N HIS A 59 7.84 17.92 -14.59
CA HIS A 59 7.73 16.74 -13.76
C HIS A 59 8.92 16.77 -12.81
N ARG A 60 8.74 17.51 -11.72
CA ARG A 60 9.73 17.66 -10.67
C ARG A 60 9.90 16.30 -10.01
N SER A 61 11.03 15.66 -10.26
CA SER A 61 11.38 14.43 -9.55
C SER A 61 11.88 14.77 -8.14
N TYR A 62 11.40 14.04 -7.14
CA TYR A 62 11.81 14.15 -5.74
C TYR A 62 12.79 13.03 -5.41
N LEU A 63 13.99 13.40 -4.97
CA LEU A 63 15.03 12.44 -4.60
C LEU A 63 14.76 11.86 -3.22
N CYS A 64 15.11 10.59 -3.03
CA CYS A 64 15.12 9.99 -1.71
C CYS A 64 16.28 10.56 -0.87
N SER A 65 15.97 10.98 0.36
CA SER A 65 16.95 11.55 1.30
C SER A 65 17.63 10.47 2.17
N TYR A 66 17.27 9.19 1.99
CA TYR A 66 17.86 8.09 2.74
C TYR A 66 19.26 7.74 2.22
N LYS A 67 20.16 7.31 3.12
CA LYS A 67 21.54 6.94 2.81
C LYS A 67 21.56 5.86 1.71
N ASP A 68 22.46 6.01 0.75
CA ASP A 68 22.67 5.07 -0.37
C ASP A 68 21.45 4.79 -1.26
N CYS A 69 20.40 5.63 -1.21
CA CYS A 69 19.21 5.48 -2.05
C CYS A 69 19.17 6.52 -3.17
N GLN A 70 19.33 6.08 -4.42
CA GLN A 70 19.28 6.96 -5.60
C GLN A 70 17.90 7.05 -6.26
N ALA A 71 16.87 6.43 -5.64
CA ALA A 71 15.53 6.42 -6.17
C ALA A 71 14.92 7.82 -6.21
N LYS A 72 14.09 8.07 -7.22
CA LYS A 72 13.39 9.33 -7.45
C LYS A 72 11.92 9.04 -7.70
N GLU A 73 11.05 9.85 -7.14
CA GLU A 73 9.60 9.74 -7.33
C GLU A 73 9.07 10.97 -8.06
N LEU A 74 8.02 10.77 -8.85
CA LEU A 74 7.33 11.88 -9.54
C LEU A 74 6.42 12.66 -8.59
N LEU A 75 6.07 12.05 -7.44
CA LEU A 75 5.24 12.65 -6.40
C LEU A 75 6.08 12.90 -5.15
N PRO A 76 5.80 13.98 -4.41
CA PRO A 76 6.47 14.25 -3.15
C PRO A 76 6.01 13.25 -2.07
N VAL A 77 6.91 12.38 -1.62
CA VAL A 77 6.68 11.51 -0.47
C VAL A 77 7.40 12.11 0.73
N LEU A 78 6.68 12.92 1.52
CA LEU A 78 7.20 13.59 2.71
C LEU A 78 6.96 12.75 3.96
N CYS A 79 7.99 12.61 4.79
CA CYS A 79 7.81 12.08 6.14
C CYS A 79 7.19 13.17 7.04
N PRO A 80 6.07 12.93 7.73
CA PRO A 80 5.43 13.94 8.58
C PRO A 80 6.23 14.29 9.85
N TYR A 81 7.34 13.60 10.10
CA TYR A 81 8.15 13.77 11.30
C TYR A 81 9.46 14.53 11.01
N CYS A 82 10.21 14.09 10.00
CA CYS A 82 11.49 14.71 9.62
C CYS A 82 11.38 15.63 8.39
N GLU A 83 10.22 15.72 7.74
CA GLU A 83 9.92 16.64 6.63
C GLU A 83 10.81 16.49 5.39
N LYS A 84 11.56 15.38 5.28
CA LYS A 84 12.40 15.04 4.13
C LYS A 84 11.64 14.20 3.10
N HIS A 85 12.10 14.25 1.85
CA HIS A 85 11.56 13.45 0.75
C HIS A 85 12.17 12.05 0.72
N PHE A 86 11.35 11.03 0.51
CA PHE A 86 11.78 9.64 0.37
C PHE A 86 11.19 8.99 -0.89
N CYS A 87 11.66 7.80 -1.24
CA CYS A 87 11.01 6.98 -2.26
C CYS A 87 9.91 6.10 -1.65
N LEU A 88 9.09 5.45 -2.48
CA LEU A 88 8.03 4.56 -1.98
C LEU A 88 8.56 3.41 -1.12
N ARG A 89 9.81 2.98 -1.35
CA ARG A 89 10.48 1.94 -0.55
C ARG A 89 10.93 2.42 0.83
N HIS A 90 11.19 3.71 1.00
CA HIS A 90 11.69 4.32 2.24
C HIS A 90 10.67 5.29 2.86
N ARG A 91 9.38 5.10 2.55
CA ARG A 91 8.29 5.99 2.99
C ARG A 91 8.04 5.91 4.49
N HIS A 92 8.21 4.73 5.11
CA HIS A 92 7.96 4.58 6.54
C HIS A 92 9.18 5.01 7.36
N GLN A 93 8.90 5.45 8.58
CA GLN A 93 9.87 5.87 9.58
C GLN A 93 11.05 4.88 9.76
N SER A 94 10.75 3.58 9.88
CA SER A 94 11.74 2.51 10.05
C SER A 94 12.64 2.33 8.83
N ASP A 95 12.11 2.57 7.64
CA ASP A 95 12.78 2.26 6.38
C ASP A 95 13.83 3.33 6.04
N HIS A 96 13.70 4.55 6.58
CA HIS A 96 14.64 5.64 6.36
C HIS A 96 15.41 6.10 7.60
N GLU A 97 15.43 5.30 8.67
CA GLU A 97 16.09 5.65 9.94
C GLU A 97 15.68 7.07 10.40
N CYS A 98 14.38 7.33 10.56
CA CYS A 98 13.87 8.67 10.88
C CYS A 98 14.57 9.30 12.11
N GLU A 99 14.95 10.57 12.04
CA GLU A 99 15.52 11.27 13.20
C GLU A 99 14.54 11.33 14.38
N LYS A 100 13.24 11.33 14.08
CA LYS A 100 12.14 11.29 15.05
C LYS A 100 11.41 9.94 14.94
N LEU A 101 12.16 8.85 15.10
CA LEU A 101 11.57 7.51 15.20
C LEU A 101 10.68 7.45 16.44
N ASP A 102 9.37 7.35 16.23
CA ASP A 102 8.46 6.94 17.29
C ASP A 102 8.67 5.44 17.49
N THR A 103 9.52 5.07 18.45
CA THR A 103 9.69 3.66 18.78
C THR A 103 8.34 3.09 19.22
N PRO A 104 7.80 2.07 18.51
CA PRO A 104 6.53 1.50 18.89
C PRO A 104 6.70 0.88 20.28
N LYS A 105 5.85 1.30 21.22
CA LYS A 105 5.82 0.77 22.58
C LYS A 105 5.79 -0.76 22.48
N PRO A 106 6.70 -1.50 23.16
CA PRO A 106 6.83 -2.93 22.97
C PRO A 106 5.49 -3.61 23.22
N ARG A 107 4.98 -4.25 22.16
CA ARG A 107 3.75 -5.01 22.22
C ARG A 107 3.97 -6.15 23.22
N MET A 108 3.10 -6.25 24.22
CA MET A 108 3.17 -7.26 25.29
C MET A 108 4.44 -7.16 26.17
N ALA A 109 4.84 -5.96 26.58
CA ALA A 109 5.95 -5.75 27.52
C ALA A 109 5.88 -6.65 28.77
N ALA A 110 4.68 -6.86 29.33
CA ALA A 110 4.47 -7.76 30.48
C ALA A 110 4.79 -9.22 30.15
N THR A 111 4.44 -9.69 28.94
CA THR A 111 4.75 -11.06 28.51
C THR A 111 6.25 -11.25 28.26
N GLN A 112 6.93 -10.21 27.76
CA GLN A 112 8.39 -10.26 27.57
C GLN A 112 9.14 -10.34 28.91
N GLN A 113 8.66 -9.66 29.95
CA GLN A 113 9.21 -9.78 31.30
C GLN A 113 9.00 -11.18 31.87
N LEU A 114 7.77 -11.71 31.81
CA LEU A 114 7.48 -13.08 32.23
C LEU A 114 8.36 -14.13 31.52
N VAL A 115 8.60 -13.97 30.22
CA VAL A 115 9.48 -14.87 29.46
C VAL A 115 10.92 -14.81 29.95
N LYS A 116 11.45 -13.61 30.27
CA LYS A 116 12.79 -13.46 30.85
C LYS A 116 12.89 -14.15 32.21
N ASP A 117 11.92 -13.93 33.09
CA ASP A 117 11.90 -14.53 34.43
C ASP A 117 11.85 -16.07 34.35
N ILE A 118 11.10 -16.63 33.40
CA ILE A 118 11.04 -18.09 33.16
C ILE A 118 12.40 -18.64 32.68
N ILE A 119 13.09 -17.92 31.80
CA ILE A 119 14.39 -18.34 31.27
C ILE A 119 15.46 -18.28 32.37
N ASP A 120 15.47 -17.20 33.15
CA ASP A 120 16.44 -16.99 34.23
C ASP A 120 16.24 -18.01 35.37
N SER A 121 14.98 -18.35 35.67
CA SER A 121 14.65 -19.41 36.64
C SER A 121 15.12 -20.80 36.19
N LYS A 122 15.16 -21.07 34.88
CA LYS A 122 15.64 -22.36 34.34
C LYS A 122 17.15 -22.47 34.30
N LYS A 123 17.86 -21.35 34.12
CA LYS A 123 19.33 -21.28 34.10
C LYS A 123 19.97 -21.56 35.46
N ASN A 124 19.22 -21.36 36.54
CA ASN A 124 19.66 -21.66 37.91
C ASN A 124 19.44 -23.13 38.32
N GLU A 125 18.62 -23.88 37.56
CA GLU A 125 18.31 -25.30 37.77
C GLU A 125 19.22 -26.24 36.93
N ASP A 126 20.39 -25.78 36.49
CA ASP A 126 21.36 -26.59 35.74
C ASP A 126 22.32 -27.40 36.64
N ILE A 127 22.03 -27.56 37.93
CA ILE A 127 22.77 -28.46 38.83
C ILE A 127 21.78 -29.37 39.59
N LYS A 128 21.56 -30.56 39.02
CA LYS A 128 20.80 -31.73 39.55
C LYS A 128 19.32 -31.82 39.13
N SER A 129 19.06 -32.30 37.92
CA SER A 129 17.89 -33.17 37.73
C SER A 129 18.19 -34.37 36.85
N LYS A 130 17.84 -35.54 37.38
CA LYS A 130 18.07 -36.88 36.81
C LYS A 130 17.54 -36.96 35.37
N LYS A 131 18.37 -37.52 34.50
CA LYS A 131 18.04 -38.00 33.15
C LYS A 131 16.75 -38.84 33.17
N ARG A 132 15.58 -38.22 32.95
CA ARG A 132 14.32 -38.95 32.70
C ARG A 132 14.38 -39.49 31.27
N LYS A 133 14.65 -40.79 31.13
CA LYS A 133 14.49 -41.51 29.87
C LYS A 133 13.00 -41.68 29.58
N GLY A 134 12.53 -41.12 28.46
CA GLY A 134 11.23 -41.41 27.82
C GLY A 134 10.65 -40.13 27.18
N ALA A 135 10.40 -40.02 25.87
CA ALA A 135 10.26 -40.99 24.80
C ALA A 135 11.32 -40.79 23.69
N ARG A 136 11.78 -41.90 23.10
CA ARG A 136 12.73 -41.91 21.98
C ARG A 136 12.07 -41.32 20.73
N ASN A 137 12.21 -40.00 20.51
CA ASN A 137 11.89 -39.18 19.31
C ASN A 137 10.96 -37.96 19.58
N SER A 138 11.41 -37.01 20.41
CA SER A 138 10.67 -35.75 20.71
C SER A 138 10.22 -35.00 19.45
N GLU A 139 10.99 -35.12 18.36
CA GLU A 139 10.68 -34.54 17.06
C GLU A 139 9.36 -35.07 16.47
N THR A 140 9.08 -36.37 16.59
CA THR A 140 7.79 -36.93 16.12
C THR A 140 6.63 -36.55 17.03
N ALA A 141 6.84 -36.47 18.34
CA ALA A 141 5.83 -36.00 19.29
C ALA A 141 5.44 -34.54 19.01
N ALA A 142 6.42 -33.68 18.71
CA ALA A 142 6.17 -32.29 18.30
C ALA A 142 5.39 -32.22 16.98
N LYS A 143 5.71 -33.09 16.01
CA LYS A 143 5.03 -33.17 14.71
C LYS A 143 3.56 -33.61 14.86
N VAL A 144 3.30 -34.61 15.71
CA VAL A 144 1.94 -35.08 16.01
C VAL A 144 1.15 -34.00 16.75
N ALA A 145 1.77 -33.27 17.69
CA ALA A 145 1.13 -32.15 18.37
C ALA A 145 0.74 -31.03 17.39
N LEU A 146 1.63 -30.68 16.46
CA LEU A 146 1.36 -29.71 15.39
C LEU A 146 0.21 -30.18 14.49
N MET A 147 0.18 -31.46 14.11
CA MET A 147 -0.90 -32.03 13.29
C MET A 147 -2.25 -31.97 14.01
N LYS A 148 -2.32 -32.28 15.31
CA LYS A 148 -3.56 -32.17 16.11
C LYS A 148 -4.04 -30.73 16.22
N LEU A 149 -3.13 -29.77 16.39
CA LEU A 149 -3.49 -28.35 16.46
C LEU A 149 -4.01 -27.84 15.11
N LYS A 150 -3.38 -28.26 13.99
CA LYS A 150 -3.84 -27.92 12.64
C LYS A 150 -5.19 -28.56 12.28
N MET A 151 -5.51 -29.75 12.81
CA MET A 151 -6.79 -30.42 12.55
C MET A 151 -8.02 -29.64 13.05
N HIS A 152 -7.86 -28.82 14.09
CA HIS A 152 -8.97 -28.05 14.68
C HIS A 152 -8.83 -26.54 14.50
N ALA A 153 -7.80 -26.08 13.79
CA ALA A 153 -7.59 -24.67 13.53
C ALA A 153 -8.59 -24.18 12.47
N CYS A 154 -9.58 -23.39 12.90
CA CYS A 154 -10.37 -22.58 11.98
C CYS A 154 -9.61 -21.28 11.68
N GLY A 155 -9.39 -20.97 10.40
CA GLY A 155 -8.74 -19.73 9.96
C GLY A 155 -9.54 -18.48 10.33
N ASP A 156 -8.88 -17.32 10.26
CA ASP A 156 -9.48 -16.03 10.60
C ASP A 156 -10.60 -15.69 9.61
N LYS A 157 -11.85 -15.61 10.09
CA LYS A 157 -13.05 -15.40 9.25
C LYS A 157 -13.13 -14.02 8.60
N SER A 158 -12.18 -13.15 8.93
CA SER A 158 -12.06 -11.78 8.42
C SER A 158 -11.44 -11.72 7.03
N LEU A 159 -10.86 -12.81 6.54
CA LEU A 159 -10.28 -12.87 5.20
C LEU A 159 -11.24 -13.61 4.24
N PRO A 160 -11.70 -12.96 3.16
CA PRO A 160 -12.50 -13.63 2.15
C PRO A 160 -11.68 -14.73 1.46
N GLN A 161 -12.35 -15.84 1.14
CA GLN A 161 -11.78 -17.06 0.60
C GLN A 161 -11.59 -16.97 -0.92
#